data_AF-A0A956XB23-F1
#
_entry.id   AF-A0A956XB23-F1
#
_cell.length_a   1.000
_cell.length_b   1.000
_cell.length_c   1.000
_cell.angle_alpha   90.00
_cell.angle_beta   90.00
_cell.angle_gamma   90.00
#
_symmetry.space_group_name_H-M   'P 1'
#
loop_
_entity.id
_entity.type
_entity.pdbx_description
1 polymer ?
#
loop_
_entity_poly.entity_id
_entity_poly.type
_entity_poly.pdbx_seq_one_letter_code
_entity_poly.pdbx_strand_id
1 'polypeptide(L)'
;ADQDSGNDDEFDDLFRTHLKNVYRGAGQPPPAELARHIVPHAVVWTFTQQVSRIQPGDRLTVRTNCAGVLTWQVDGEPAQTAELNPVGGVMAGVTRYNLTLGPFSPRAQVVRFRFTCTHNGCPGQEICCEPKEYQVHLA
;
A
#
# COMPACT_ATOMS: atom_id res chain seq x y z
N ALA A 1 11.88 -14.84 -20.27
CA ALA A 1 11.28 -13.61 -19.74
C ALA A 1 11.23 -13.81 -18.23
N ASP A 2 12.30 -13.42 -17.57
CA ASP A 2 12.65 -13.92 -16.24
C ASP A 2 13.71 -12.99 -15.67
N GLN A 3 13.31 -11.90 -15.02
CA GLN A 3 14.06 -11.08 -14.04
C GLN A 3 13.12 -9.98 -13.50
N ASP A 4 11.88 -10.32 -13.13
CA ASP A 4 11.13 -9.45 -12.21
C ASP A 4 11.63 -9.83 -10.82
N SER A 5 12.54 -9.01 -10.29
CA SER A 5 13.22 -9.29 -9.02
C SER A 5 12.27 -9.21 -7.82
N GLY A 6 11.05 -8.68 -8.03
CA GLY A 6 10.11 -8.34 -6.98
C GLY A 6 10.58 -7.18 -6.09
N ASN A 7 11.69 -6.53 -6.46
CA ASN A 7 12.39 -5.51 -5.66
C ASN A 7 12.66 -4.23 -6.45
N ASP A 8 11.89 -4.02 -7.51
CA ASP A 8 12.04 -2.90 -8.43
C ASP A 8 11.78 -1.54 -7.73
N ASP A 9 10.92 -1.53 -6.72
CA ASP A 9 10.63 -0.35 -5.88
C ASP A 9 11.84 0.06 -5.02
N GLU A 10 12.48 -0.90 -4.36
CA GLU A 10 13.73 -0.66 -3.62
C GLU A 10 14.85 -0.19 -4.54
N PHE A 11 14.96 -0.78 -5.74
CA PHE A 11 15.94 -0.35 -6.73
C PHE A 11 15.67 1.08 -7.22
N ASP A 12 14.42 1.44 -7.50
CA ASP A 12 14.02 2.80 -7.87
C ASP A 12 14.39 3.81 -6.76
N ASP A 13 14.16 3.47 -5.49
CA ASP A 13 14.56 4.30 -4.35
C ASP A 13 16.07 4.53 -4.27
N LEU A 14 16.85 3.47 -4.42
CA LEU A 14 18.31 3.53 -4.43
C LEU A 14 18.82 4.38 -5.60
N PHE A 15 18.29 4.15 -6.79
CA PHE A 15 18.65 4.88 -8.00
C PHE A 15 18.36 6.38 -7.87
N ARG A 16 17.15 6.76 -7.46
CA ARG A 16 16.77 8.16 -7.28
C ARG A 16 17.56 8.82 -6.16
N THR A 17 17.83 8.11 -5.07
CA THR A 17 18.67 8.61 -3.98
C THR A 17 20.10 8.88 -4.44
N HIS A 18 20.68 7.96 -5.21
CA HIS A 18 22.00 8.12 -5.79
C HIS A 18 22.07 9.37 -6.67
N LEU A 19 21.13 9.55 -7.61
CA LEU A 19 21.10 10.73 -8.48
C LEU A 19 20.95 12.04 -7.70
N LYS A 20 20.05 12.10 -6.70
CA LYS A 20 19.91 13.27 -5.83
C LYS A 20 21.24 13.63 -5.15
N ASN A 21 22.01 12.64 -4.73
CA ASN A 21 23.29 12.86 -4.08
C ASN A 21 24.37 13.34 -5.07
N VAL A 22 24.34 12.90 -6.32
CA VAL A 22 25.22 13.43 -7.39
C VAL A 22 24.96 14.91 -7.62
N TYR A 23 23.69 15.33 -7.76
CA TYR A 23 23.33 16.75 -7.89
C TYR A 23 23.82 17.58 -6.70
N ARG A 24 23.55 17.11 -5.48
CA ARG A 24 24.00 17.78 -4.25
C ARG A 24 25.52 17.87 -4.17
N GLY A 25 26.24 16.82 -4.53
CA GLY A 25 27.70 16.79 -4.56
C GLY A 25 28.29 17.77 -5.57
N ALA A 26 27.58 18.04 -6.66
CA ALA A 26 27.91 19.07 -7.63
C ALA A 26 27.48 20.50 -7.22
N GLY A 27 26.93 20.69 -6.01
CA GLY A 27 26.41 21.97 -5.54
C GLY A 27 25.11 22.41 -6.21
N GLN A 28 24.40 21.50 -6.88
CA GLN A 28 23.15 21.77 -7.58
C GLN A 28 21.94 21.21 -6.82
N PRO A 29 20.78 21.88 -6.87
CA PRO A 29 19.55 21.29 -6.35
C PRO A 29 19.11 20.11 -7.23
N PRO A 30 18.72 18.96 -6.64
CA PRO A 30 18.15 17.86 -7.41
C PRO A 30 16.86 18.28 -8.13
N PRO A 31 16.65 17.83 -9.39
CA PRO A 31 15.38 18.02 -10.09
C PRO A 31 14.18 17.48 -9.30
N ALA A 32 13.05 18.17 -9.38
CA ALA A 32 11.82 17.79 -8.65
C ALA A 32 11.26 16.44 -9.11
N GLU A 33 11.54 16.05 -10.36
CA GLU A 33 11.15 14.79 -10.96
C GLU A 33 11.75 13.60 -10.21
N LEU A 34 12.92 13.74 -9.59
CA LEU A 34 13.54 12.68 -8.78
C LEU A 34 12.76 12.38 -7.49
N ALA A 35 11.77 13.19 -7.11
CA ALA A 35 10.85 12.86 -6.03
C ALA A 35 9.76 11.85 -6.46
N ARG A 36 9.49 11.74 -7.76
CA ARG A 36 8.45 10.85 -8.28
C ARG A 36 8.97 9.41 -8.40
N HIS A 37 8.09 8.45 -8.16
CA HIS A 37 8.39 7.03 -8.39
C HIS A 37 8.45 6.74 -9.89
N ILE A 38 9.43 5.94 -10.31
CA ILE A 38 9.59 5.53 -11.72
C ILE A 38 8.75 4.27 -11.97
N VAL A 39 8.77 3.34 -11.01
CA VAL A 39 7.95 2.13 -11.02
C VAL A 39 6.83 2.24 -9.97
N PRO A 40 5.76 1.45 -10.01
CA PRO A 40 4.75 1.43 -8.95
C PRO A 40 5.33 0.92 -7.62
N HIS A 41 5.21 1.70 -6.54
CA HIS A 41 5.61 1.26 -5.20
C HIS A 41 4.47 0.59 -4.46
N ALA A 42 4.75 -0.47 -3.71
CA ALA A 42 3.76 -1.14 -2.86
C ALA A 42 3.76 -0.52 -1.45
N VAL A 43 2.99 0.55 -1.24
CA VAL A 43 2.92 1.21 0.05
C VAL A 43 2.09 0.40 1.02
N VAL A 44 2.67 0.03 2.16
CA VAL A 44 2.00 -0.80 3.17
C VAL A 44 1.24 0.07 4.17
N TRP A 45 -0.06 -0.18 4.26
CA TRP A 45 -0.95 0.39 5.28
C TRP A 45 -1.25 -0.66 6.35
N THR A 46 -1.18 -0.26 7.62
CA THR A 46 -1.62 -1.08 8.75
C THR A 46 -2.41 -0.21 9.72
N PHE A 47 -3.17 -0.82 10.63
CA PHE A 47 -3.90 -0.06 11.64
C PHE A 47 -3.01 0.84 12.52
N THR A 48 -1.75 0.43 12.76
CA THR A 48 -0.76 1.19 13.53
C THR A 48 0.06 2.16 12.68
N GLN A 49 0.05 2.00 11.36
CA GLN A 49 0.75 2.84 10.40
C GLN A 49 -0.21 3.23 9.28
N GLN A 50 -1.03 4.24 9.56
CA GLN A 50 -2.08 4.70 8.66
C GLN A 50 -1.53 5.73 7.70
N VAL A 51 -0.96 5.25 6.59
CA VAL A 51 -0.53 6.13 5.50
C VAL A 51 -1.75 6.87 4.95
N SER A 52 -1.70 8.20 4.92
CA SER A 52 -2.80 9.05 4.43
C SER A 52 -2.62 9.49 2.98
N ARG A 53 -1.43 9.29 2.39
CA ARG A 53 -1.10 9.68 1.02
C ARG A 53 -0.12 8.72 0.34
N ILE A 54 -0.37 8.40 -0.93
CA ILE A 54 0.51 7.64 -1.83
C ILE A 54 0.67 8.38 -3.16
N GLN A 55 1.69 8.07 -3.96
CA GLN A 55 1.83 8.71 -5.26
C GLN A 55 0.84 8.11 -6.28
N PRO A 56 0.38 8.89 -7.27
CA PRO A 56 -0.38 8.33 -8.40
C PRO A 56 0.42 7.22 -9.09
N GLY A 57 -0.25 6.10 -9.38
CA GLY A 57 0.37 4.92 -9.99
C GLY A 57 0.94 3.91 -8.97
N ASP A 58 1.10 4.29 -7.71
CA ASP A 58 1.46 3.35 -6.63
C ASP A 58 0.34 2.35 -6.34
N ARG A 59 0.68 1.33 -5.55
CA ARG A 59 -0.24 0.33 -5.02
C ARG A 59 -0.37 0.51 -3.51
N LEU A 60 -1.56 0.22 -2.99
CA LEU A 60 -1.82 0.24 -1.55
C LEU A 60 -1.98 -1.19 -1.04
N THR A 61 -1.04 -1.65 -0.22
CA THR A 61 -1.14 -2.97 0.43
C THR A 61 -1.71 -2.79 1.84
N VAL A 62 -2.98 -3.16 2.03
CA VAL A 62 -3.60 -3.19 3.35
C VAL A 62 -3.17 -4.48 4.03
N ARG A 63 -2.51 -4.38 5.18
CA ARG A 63 -1.99 -5.52 5.95
C ARG A 63 -2.54 -5.51 7.38
N THR A 64 -3.05 -6.66 7.80
CA THR A 64 -3.66 -6.87 9.12
C THR A 64 -3.14 -8.17 9.73
N ASN A 65 -3.36 -8.36 11.03
CA ASN A 65 -3.11 -9.65 11.71
C ASN A 65 -4.38 -10.53 11.74
N CYS A 66 -5.47 -10.05 11.16
CA CYS A 66 -6.80 -10.64 11.29
C CYS A 66 -7.33 -11.00 9.90
N ALA A 67 -7.86 -12.22 9.77
CA ALA A 67 -8.60 -12.60 8.58
C ALA A 67 -9.81 -11.67 8.40
N GLY A 68 -10.11 -11.32 7.16
CA GLY A 68 -11.23 -10.45 6.90
C GLY A 68 -11.45 -10.15 5.44
N VAL A 69 -12.44 -9.31 5.22
CA VAL A 69 -12.83 -8.79 3.92
C VAL A 69 -12.50 -7.31 3.88
N LEU A 70 -11.93 -6.87 2.77
CA LEU A 70 -11.74 -5.46 2.46
C LEU A 70 -12.82 -5.03 1.47
N THR A 71 -13.54 -3.95 1.80
CA THR A 71 -14.39 -3.23 0.84
C THR A 71 -13.74 -1.90 0.55
N TRP A 72 -13.54 -1.54 -0.71
CA TRP A 72 -12.91 -0.28 -1.09
C TRP A 72 -13.60 0.37 -2.30
N GLN A 73 -13.39 1.67 -2.43
CA GLN A 73 -13.92 2.51 -3.47
C GLN A 73 -12.85 3.51 -3.93
N VAL A 74 -12.72 3.72 -5.24
CA VAL A 74 -11.83 4.72 -5.82
C VAL A 74 -12.68 5.82 -6.42
N ASP A 75 -12.48 7.08 -6.02
CA ASP A 75 -13.13 8.28 -6.61
C ASP A 75 -14.67 8.23 -6.79
N GLY A 76 -15.38 7.40 -6.00
CA GLY A 76 -16.84 7.26 -6.12
C GLY A 76 -17.30 6.18 -7.11
N GLU A 77 -16.38 5.45 -7.76
CA GLU A 77 -16.67 4.27 -8.57
C GLU A 77 -17.40 3.17 -7.75
N PRO A 78 -18.01 2.15 -8.37
CA PRO A 78 -18.63 1.07 -7.62
C PRO A 78 -17.67 0.43 -6.61
N ALA A 79 -18.14 0.25 -5.37
CA ALA A 79 -17.34 -0.36 -4.32
C ALA A 79 -16.99 -1.81 -4.70
N GLN A 80 -15.71 -2.14 -4.56
CA GLN A 80 -15.16 -3.47 -4.77
C GLN A 80 -14.97 -4.14 -3.41
N THR A 81 -15.04 -5.48 -3.39
CA THR A 81 -14.90 -6.25 -2.16
C THR A 81 -14.10 -7.52 -2.45
N ALA A 82 -13.14 -7.84 -1.58
CA ALA A 82 -12.34 -9.05 -1.67
C ALA A 82 -11.81 -9.49 -0.30
N GLU A 83 -11.56 -10.78 -0.16
CA GLU A 83 -10.92 -11.36 1.03
C GLU A 83 -9.42 -11.02 1.05
N LEU A 84 -8.86 -10.83 2.24
CA LEU A 84 -7.41 -10.70 2.39
C LEU A 84 -6.74 -12.06 2.27
N ASN A 85 -5.61 -12.11 1.58
CA ASN A 85 -4.81 -13.32 1.41
C ASN A 85 -3.94 -13.55 2.65
N PRO A 86 -3.81 -14.79 3.14
CA PRO A 86 -2.88 -15.12 4.20
C PRO A 86 -1.43 -14.95 3.74
N VAL A 87 -0.59 -14.40 4.60
CA VAL A 87 0.84 -14.16 4.37
C VAL A 87 1.64 -14.89 5.44
N GLY A 88 2.48 -15.83 5.01
CA GLY A 88 3.33 -16.63 5.88
C GLY A 88 3.69 -17.97 5.23
N GLY A 89 4.84 -18.53 5.62
CA GLY A 89 5.24 -19.87 5.16
C GLY A 89 4.47 -20.96 5.89
N VAL A 90 4.24 -22.08 5.19
CA VAL A 90 3.46 -23.26 5.64
C VAL A 90 3.92 -23.82 7.00
N MET A 91 5.17 -23.52 7.40
CA MET A 91 5.82 -24.02 8.62
C MET A 91 5.79 -23.05 9.80
N ALA A 92 5.40 -21.77 9.63
CA ALA A 92 5.49 -20.74 10.67
C ALA A 92 4.11 -20.29 11.23
N GLY A 93 3.02 -20.85 10.70
CA GLY A 93 1.67 -20.36 10.94
C GLY A 93 1.36 -19.08 10.17
N VAL A 94 0.08 -18.90 9.80
CA VAL A 94 -0.38 -17.64 9.19
C VAL A 94 -0.40 -16.57 10.29
N THR A 95 0.49 -15.59 10.19
CA THR A 95 0.58 -14.50 11.17
C THR A 95 -0.03 -13.20 10.66
N ARG A 96 -0.21 -13.07 9.34
CA ARG A 96 -0.64 -11.83 8.69
C ARG A 96 -1.54 -12.10 7.51
N TYR A 97 -2.33 -11.10 7.16
CA TYR A 97 -3.20 -11.10 5.99
C TYR A 97 -2.96 -9.81 5.22
N ASN A 98 -2.99 -9.86 3.89
CA ASN A 98 -2.87 -8.67 3.06
C ASN A 98 -3.78 -8.69 1.84
N LEU A 99 -4.05 -7.49 1.34
CA LEU A 99 -4.62 -7.29 0.02
C LEU A 99 -3.96 -6.06 -0.60
N THR A 100 -3.48 -6.21 -1.83
CA THR A 100 -2.90 -5.11 -2.60
C THR A 100 -3.94 -4.54 -3.54
N LEU A 101 -4.18 -3.24 -3.41
CA LEU A 101 -5.09 -2.45 -4.23
C LEU A 101 -4.30 -1.69 -5.30
N GLY A 102 -4.92 -1.54 -6.47
CA GLY A 102 -4.32 -0.87 -7.62
C GLY A 102 -3.65 -1.84 -8.61
N PRO A 103 -2.77 -1.35 -9.50
CA PRO A 103 -2.31 0.03 -9.59
C PRO A 103 -3.46 1.01 -9.83
N PHE A 104 -3.40 2.18 -9.18
CA PHE A 104 -4.43 3.19 -9.35
C PHE A 104 -4.18 4.03 -10.60
N SER A 105 -5.26 4.48 -11.24
CA SER A 105 -5.16 5.42 -12.36
C SER A 105 -4.39 6.68 -11.95
N PRO A 106 -3.56 7.27 -12.83
CA PRO A 106 -2.91 8.57 -12.55
C PRO A 106 -3.89 9.71 -12.28
N ARG A 107 -5.17 9.54 -12.64
CA ARG A 107 -6.24 10.51 -12.37
C ARG A 107 -6.94 10.27 -11.04
N ALA A 108 -6.74 9.10 -10.43
CA ALA A 108 -7.38 8.76 -9.18
C ALA A 108 -6.95 9.74 -8.08
N GLN A 109 -7.87 10.17 -7.22
CA GLN A 109 -7.62 11.17 -6.17
C GLN A 109 -7.71 10.58 -4.77
N VAL A 110 -8.61 9.63 -4.56
CA VAL A 110 -8.89 9.06 -3.26
C VAL A 110 -9.29 7.59 -3.35
N VAL A 111 -8.73 6.80 -2.43
CA VAL A 111 -9.20 5.45 -2.12
C VAL A 111 -9.80 5.48 -0.71
N ARG A 112 -11.07 5.08 -0.62
CA ARG A 112 -11.74 4.82 0.66
C ARG A 112 -11.85 3.33 0.85
N PHE A 113 -11.54 2.83 2.03
CA PHE A 113 -11.69 1.41 2.33
C PHE A 113 -12.12 1.18 3.76
N ARG A 114 -12.77 0.03 3.95
CA ARG A 114 -13.20 -0.47 5.25
C ARG A 114 -12.79 -1.94 5.35
N PHE A 115 -12.23 -2.29 6.49
CA PHE A 115 -11.93 -3.68 6.84
C PHE A 115 -13.06 -4.26 7.70
N THR A 116 -13.46 -5.48 7.39
CA THR A 116 -14.42 -6.26 8.18
C THR A 116 -13.76 -7.57 8.58
N CYS A 117 -13.51 -7.76 9.88
CA CYS A 117 -12.96 -9.02 10.39
C CYS A 117 -13.96 -10.16 10.22
N THR A 118 -13.49 -11.34 9.78
CA THR A 118 -14.31 -12.56 9.62
C THR A 118 -14.04 -13.60 10.70
N HIS A 119 -13.17 -13.30 11.68
CA HIS A 119 -12.88 -14.23 12.76
C HIS A 119 -14.09 -14.41 13.69
N ASN A 120 -14.45 -15.67 13.95
CA ASN A 120 -15.51 -16.02 14.89
C ASN A 120 -15.12 -15.56 16.30
N GLY A 121 -15.95 -14.72 16.92
CA GLY A 121 -15.69 -14.18 18.26
C GLY A 121 -14.91 -12.86 18.28
N CYS A 122 -14.82 -12.12 17.16
CA CYS A 122 -14.27 -10.76 17.14
C CYS A 122 -14.96 -9.91 18.23
N PRO A 123 -14.24 -9.45 19.28
CA PRO A 123 -14.88 -8.81 20.43
C PRO A 123 -15.42 -7.40 20.15
N GLY A 124 -15.27 -6.89 18.91
CA GLY A 124 -15.73 -5.55 18.51
C GLY A 124 -14.89 -4.40 19.07
N GLN A 125 -13.94 -4.70 19.96
CA GLN A 125 -13.14 -3.70 20.69
C GLN A 125 -11.66 -3.73 20.29
N GLU A 126 -11.21 -4.79 19.64
CA GLU A 126 -9.86 -4.85 19.08
C GLU A 126 -9.77 -4.00 17.83
N ILE A 127 -8.58 -3.45 17.56
CA ILE A 127 -8.27 -2.60 16.40
C ILE A 127 -8.74 -3.21 15.07
N CYS A 128 -8.72 -4.53 14.93
CA CYS A 128 -9.21 -5.23 13.74
C CYS A 128 -10.75 -5.32 13.64
N CYS A 129 -11.47 -5.27 14.76
CA CYS A 129 -12.91 -5.49 14.82
C CYS A 129 -13.73 -4.20 14.70
N GLU A 130 -13.10 -3.04 14.81
CA GLU A 130 -13.78 -1.75 14.72
C GLU A 130 -14.14 -1.44 13.25
N PRO A 131 -15.44 -1.26 12.92
CA PRO A 131 -15.87 -0.96 11.56
C PRO A 131 -15.62 0.52 11.24
N LYS A 132 -14.36 0.86 10.99
CA LYS A 132 -13.92 2.21 10.62
C LYS A 132 -13.61 2.30 9.13
N GLU A 133 -14.01 3.40 8.53
CA GLU A 133 -13.61 3.75 7.18
C GLU A 133 -12.30 4.55 7.21
N TYR A 134 -11.39 4.21 6.29
CA TYR A 134 -10.10 4.83 6.12
C TYR A 134 -10.01 5.45 4.73
N GLN A 135 -9.24 6.53 4.63
CA GLN A 135 -9.07 7.28 3.40
C GLN A 135 -7.58 7.49 3.12
N VAL A 136 -7.19 7.22 1.88
CA VAL A 136 -5.83 7.46 1.37
C VAL A 136 -5.94 8.32 0.12
N HIS A 137 -5.20 9.42 0.11
CA HIS A 137 -5.13 10.33 -1.03
C HIS A 137 -4.04 9.91 -2.01
N LEU A 138 -4.29 10.12 -3.29
CA LEU A 138 -3.30 9.93 -4.35
C LEU A 138 -2.81 11.30 -4.79
N ALA A 139 -1.62 11.71 -4.34
CA ALA A 139 -1.07 13.06 -4.55
C ALA A 139 0.45 13.09 -4.53
#